data_AF-A0A1U9QX03-F1
#
_entry.id   AF-A0A1U9QX03-F1
#
_cell.length_a   1.000
_cell.length_b   1.000
_cell.length_c   1.000
_cell.angle_alpha   90.00
_cell.angle_beta   90.00
_cell.angle_gamma   90.00
#
_symmetry.space_group_name_H-M   'P 1'
#
loop_
_entity.id
_entity.type
_entity.pdbx_description
1 polymer ?
#
loop_
_entity_poly.entity_id
_entity_poly.type
_entity_poly.pdbx_seq_one_letter_code
_entity_poly.pdbx_strand_id
1 'polypeptide(L)'
;MDSTREYEESETYVPHTAALTAPGAPFEVVRAENGSLMHADGPRTLREFVETTWAYGERPFLVGGDGTVLLTYGEFFAAATALANRFVDTYALRPGDRAAVLMGDRPDWQTAFWATQLAGLVAVPLDAAWSADEVARVLDHCAPRVLLVDEERLPGVAGRAGERLVVFGSGGSGRSGGSGSAGPSAGPAERYEDLPAPDPYAAPPDIEIRAEDDATIVYASPANPLRGAVTTQLAQAGAAMDARFRAAADALGRGELPGLGPAPVTRLTSPFSGPAALFDVYGAMAAGGTLVLDGAVRTERAWRWPADTPAGTPTVESRVSEETGELWLRGQSLPYAYWRDEGATAEAFTPDGWFRTG
;
A
#
# COMPACT_ATOMS: atom_id res chain seq x y z
N MET A 1 -11.97 41.00 -15.23
CA MET A 1 -12.02 41.81 -14.00
C MET A 1 -13.23 41.35 -13.25
N ASP A 2 -13.15 40.47 -12.27
CA ASP A 2 -12.06 40.15 -11.35
C ASP A 2 -12.45 38.78 -10.75
N SER A 3 -11.57 37.78 -10.80
CA SER A 3 -11.77 36.53 -10.08
C SER A 3 -10.42 35.93 -9.70
N THR A 4 -9.62 36.76 -9.05
CA THR A 4 -8.57 36.30 -8.15
C THR A 4 -9.29 35.62 -6.98
N ARG A 5 -9.66 34.33 -7.14
CA ARG A 5 -9.87 33.47 -5.98
C ARG A 5 -8.47 33.19 -5.46
N GLU A 6 -8.01 34.07 -4.58
CA GLU A 6 -7.02 33.70 -3.60
C GLU A 6 -7.48 32.36 -3.02
N TYR A 7 -6.65 31.32 -3.18
CA TYR A 7 -6.71 30.17 -2.29
C TYR A 7 -6.29 30.73 -0.93
N GLU A 8 -7.26 31.32 -0.21
CA GLU A 8 -7.16 31.44 1.24
C GLU A 8 -6.75 30.06 1.73
N GLU A 9 -5.59 29.99 2.38
CA GLU A 9 -5.17 28.83 3.18
C GLU A 9 -6.43 28.34 3.89
N SER A 10 -6.90 27.14 3.54
CA SER A 10 -8.15 26.65 4.10
C SER A 10 -7.96 26.45 5.60
N GLU A 11 -8.31 27.46 6.40
CA GLU A 11 -8.29 27.49 7.87
C GLU A 11 -9.20 26.42 8.50
N THR A 12 -9.81 25.53 7.71
CA THR A 12 -10.81 24.56 8.16
C THR A 12 -10.21 23.23 8.68
N TYR A 13 -8.88 23.07 8.70
CA TYR A 13 -8.17 21.93 9.29
C TYR A 13 -6.83 22.51 9.78
N VAL A 14 -6.47 22.73 11.06
CA VAL A 14 -6.52 21.88 12.25
C VAL A 14 -6.11 22.73 13.48
N PRO A 15 -6.95 22.92 14.51
CA PRO A 15 -6.51 23.60 15.75
C PRO A 15 -5.48 22.80 16.58
N HIS A 16 -5.12 21.58 16.14
CA HIS A 16 -4.28 20.62 16.87
C HIS A 16 -3.02 20.15 16.14
N THR A 17 -2.79 20.47 14.86
CA THR A 17 -1.58 20.03 14.12
C THR A 17 -0.33 20.50 14.83
N ALA A 18 -0.22 21.80 15.11
CA ALA A 18 0.96 22.36 15.77
C ALA A 18 1.25 21.72 17.13
N ALA A 19 0.22 21.30 17.88
CA ALA A 19 0.40 20.65 19.17
C ALA A 19 0.89 19.20 19.03
N LEU A 20 0.45 18.50 17.98
CA LEU A 20 0.81 17.11 17.72
C LEU A 20 2.18 16.96 17.03
N THR A 21 2.68 18.01 16.37
CA THR A 21 3.90 17.97 15.53
C THR A 21 5.07 18.80 16.05
N ALA A 22 4.90 19.51 17.17
CA ALA A 22 5.96 20.27 17.82
C ALA A 22 7.11 19.37 18.33
N PRO A 23 8.30 19.93 18.63
CA PRO A 23 9.39 19.18 19.24
C PRO A 23 8.98 18.43 20.51
N GLY A 24 9.26 17.14 20.56
CA GLY A 24 8.88 16.22 21.64
C GLY A 24 7.41 15.75 21.62
N ALA A 25 6.62 16.16 20.62
CA ALA A 25 5.24 15.71 20.48
C ALA A 25 5.16 14.32 19.81
N PRO A 26 4.03 13.59 19.94
CA PRO A 26 3.91 12.22 19.43
C PRO A 26 4.08 12.05 17.90
N PHE A 27 3.94 13.13 17.14
CA PHE A 27 4.13 13.16 15.69
C PHE A 27 5.10 14.29 15.31
N GLU A 28 6.14 14.51 16.13
CA GLU A 28 7.19 15.50 15.85
C GLU A 28 7.65 15.39 14.40
N VAL A 29 7.68 16.54 13.70
CA VAL A 29 8.16 16.62 12.33
C VAL A 29 9.49 17.36 12.29
N VAL A 30 10.44 16.76 11.59
CA VAL A 30 11.78 17.30 11.35
C VAL A 30 12.04 17.45 9.85
N ARG A 31 13.01 18.29 9.50
CA ARG A 31 13.50 18.43 8.12
C ARG A 31 14.69 17.49 7.92
N ALA A 32 14.56 16.55 6.99
CA ALA A 32 15.62 15.63 6.61
C ALA A 32 16.76 16.35 5.87
N GLU A 33 17.90 15.66 5.70
CA GLU A 33 19.07 16.19 4.98
C GLU A 33 18.75 16.59 3.53
N ASN A 34 17.84 15.87 2.88
CA ASN A 34 17.38 16.17 1.52
C ASN A 34 16.35 17.33 1.46
N GLY A 35 16.06 17.97 2.59
CA GLY A 35 15.14 19.09 2.70
C GLY A 35 13.67 18.72 2.83
N SER A 36 13.28 17.45 2.70
CA SER A 36 11.89 17.01 2.90
C SER A 36 11.50 17.01 4.38
N LEU A 37 10.22 17.25 4.67
CA LEU A 37 9.67 17.02 6.01
C LEU A 37 9.43 15.52 6.24
N MET A 38 9.66 15.06 7.47
CA MET A 38 9.44 13.68 7.88
C MET A 38 9.13 13.58 9.38
N HIS A 39 8.48 12.50 9.79
CA HIS A 39 8.32 12.19 11.22
C HIS A 39 9.69 11.91 11.85
N ALA A 40 9.95 12.50 13.02
CA ALA A 40 11.21 12.33 13.75
C ALA A 40 11.39 10.90 14.25
N ASP A 41 10.30 10.32 14.75
CA ASP A 41 10.22 8.99 15.32
C ASP A 41 9.14 8.15 14.62
N GLY A 42 9.10 6.86 14.94
CA GLY A 42 8.13 5.90 14.42
C GLY A 42 8.78 4.80 13.59
N PRO A 43 7.97 3.95 12.94
CA PRO A 43 8.47 2.87 12.11
C PRO A 43 9.26 3.43 10.92
N ARG A 44 10.38 2.79 10.61
CA ARG A 44 11.24 3.07 9.47
C ARG A 44 10.92 2.20 8.27
N THR A 45 10.22 1.09 8.50
CA THR A 45 9.80 0.13 7.47
C THR A 45 8.34 -0.27 7.66
N LEU A 46 7.71 -0.76 6.59
CA LEU A 46 6.37 -1.34 6.69
C LEU A 46 6.34 -2.59 7.58
N ARG A 47 7.46 -3.33 7.68
CA ARG A 47 7.59 -4.45 8.63
C ARG A 47 7.42 -3.98 10.07
N GLU A 48 8.20 -2.98 10.50
CA GLU A 48 8.11 -2.44 11.86
C GLU A 48 6.69 -1.94 12.16
N PHE A 49 6.02 -1.34 11.19
CA PHE A 49 4.62 -0.92 11.33
C PHE A 49 3.67 -2.12 11.50
N VAL A 50 3.70 -3.10 10.59
CA VAL A 50 2.72 -4.19 10.59
C VAL A 50 2.89 -5.15 11.77
N GLU A 51 4.10 -5.33 12.28
CA GLU A 51 4.36 -6.15 13.47
C GLU A 51 3.60 -5.62 14.71
N THR A 52 3.39 -4.30 14.80
CA THR A 52 2.59 -3.72 15.90
C THR A 52 1.14 -4.19 15.89
N THR A 53 0.63 -4.60 14.72
CA THR A 53 -0.76 -5.05 14.56
C THR A 53 -1.02 -6.45 15.14
N TRP A 54 0.03 -7.21 15.44
CA TRP A 54 -0.09 -8.50 16.14
C TRP A 54 -0.84 -8.35 17.48
N ALA A 55 -0.71 -7.20 18.14
CA ALA A 55 -1.41 -6.88 19.39
C ALA A 55 -2.94 -6.84 19.28
N TYR A 56 -3.49 -6.78 18.06
CA TYR A 56 -4.93 -6.72 17.83
C TYR A 56 -5.59 -8.11 17.77
N GLY A 57 -4.82 -9.17 17.52
CA GLY A 57 -5.28 -10.57 17.59
C GLY A 57 -6.63 -10.81 16.91
N GLU A 58 -7.64 -11.20 17.69
CA GLU A 58 -8.98 -11.57 17.23
C GLU A 58 -9.84 -10.39 16.72
N ARG A 59 -9.34 -9.15 16.74
CA ARG A 59 -10.10 -8.02 16.19
C ARG A 59 -10.34 -8.23 14.69
N PRO A 60 -11.54 -7.91 14.17
CA PRO A 60 -11.79 -7.96 12.74
C PRO A 60 -10.89 -6.96 12.00
N PHE A 61 -10.11 -7.44 11.04
CA PHE A 61 -9.37 -6.58 10.12
C PHE A 61 -10.19 -6.30 8.87
N LEU A 62 -10.73 -7.35 8.24
CA LEU A 62 -11.58 -7.23 7.05
C LEU A 62 -12.96 -7.85 7.31
N VAL A 63 -14.01 -7.13 6.92
CA VAL A 63 -15.39 -7.61 6.96
C VAL A 63 -16.07 -7.41 5.61
N GLY A 64 -17.00 -8.30 5.26
CA GLY A 64 -17.85 -8.14 4.07
C GLY A 64 -18.90 -7.05 4.27
N GLY A 65 -19.52 -6.61 3.17
CA GLY A 65 -20.62 -5.64 3.21
C GLY A 65 -21.84 -6.11 4.01
N ASP A 66 -21.99 -7.42 4.22
CA ASP A 66 -23.00 -8.04 5.07
C ASP A 66 -22.60 -8.12 6.55
N GLY A 67 -21.41 -7.63 6.91
CA GLY A 67 -20.84 -7.68 8.26
C GLY A 67 -20.13 -8.98 8.61
N THR A 68 -20.02 -9.94 7.69
CA THR A 68 -19.28 -11.18 7.93
C THR A 68 -17.80 -10.89 8.12
N VAL A 69 -17.20 -11.39 9.20
CA VAL A 69 -15.74 -11.31 9.41
C VAL A 69 -15.05 -12.20 8.38
N LEU A 70 -14.23 -11.58 7.53
CA LEU A 70 -13.49 -12.26 6.47
C LEU A 70 -12.06 -12.58 6.91
N LEU A 71 -11.46 -11.74 7.75
CA LEU A 71 -10.10 -11.89 8.24
C LEU A 71 -9.93 -11.12 9.55
N THR A 72 -9.45 -11.78 10.61
CA THR A 72 -8.96 -11.11 11.83
C THR A 72 -7.50 -10.64 11.66
N TYR A 73 -7.01 -9.77 12.53
CA TYR A 73 -5.60 -9.37 12.54
C TYR A 73 -4.65 -10.56 12.77
N GLY A 74 -5.03 -11.48 13.66
CA GLY A 74 -4.25 -12.69 13.93
C GLY A 74 -4.16 -13.61 12.71
N GLU A 75 -5.29 -13.86 12.04
CA GLU A 75 -5.33 -14.67 10.81
C GLU A 75 -4.56 -14.01 9.67
N PHE A 76 -4.73 -12.70 9.49
CA PHE A 76 -4.00 -11.89 8.53
C PHE A 76 -2.48 -12.01 8.73
N PHE A 77 -2.02 -11.73 9.95
CA PHE A 77 -0.59 -11.67 10.24
C PHE A 77 0.07 -13.05 10.09
N ALA A 78 -0.61 -14.10 10.55
CA ALA A 78 -0.16 -15.48 10.37
C ALA A 78 -0.06 -15.85 8.88
N ALA A 79 -1.10 -15.55 8.10
CA ALA A 79 -1.16 -15.84 6.67
C ALA A 79 -0.06 -15.09 5.89
N ALA A 80 0.10 -13.79 6.14
CA ALA A 80 1.14 -12.97 5.50
C ALA A 80 2.55 -13.46 5.87
N THR A 81 2.76 -13.81 7.14
CA THR A 81 4.04 -14.36 7.63
C THR A 81 4.38 -15.71 7.00
N ALA A 82 3.42 -16.63 6.91
CA ALA A 82 3.62 -17.93 6.28
C ALA A 82 4.00 -17.80 4.79
N LEU A 83 3.33 -16.90 4.07
CA LEU A 83 3.64 -16.64 2.67
C LEU A 83 4.99 -15.92 2.49
N ALA A 84 5.34 -14.98 3.38
CA ALA A 84 6.64 -14.32 3.38
C ALA A 84 7.80 -15.31 3.62
N ASN A 85 7.67 -16.21 4.61
CA ASN A 85 8.66 -17.27 4.85
C ASN A 85 8.81 -18.17 3.61
N ARG A 86 7.71 -18.48 2.92
CA ARG A 86 7.77 -19.25 1.68
C ARG A 86 8.52 -18.51 0.56
N PHE A 87 8.30 -17.20 0.41
CA PHE A 87 9.03 -16.37 -0.55
C PHE A 87 10.55 -16.44 -0.33
N VAL A 88 10.99 -16.42 0.92
CA VAL A 88 12.41 -16.48 1.27
C VAL A 88 12.94 -17.91 1.19
N ASP A 89 12.35 -18.84 1.95
CA ASP A 89 12.92 -20.16 2.20
C ASP A 89 12.73 -21.14 1.04
N THR A 90 11.57 -21.08 0.38
CA THR A 90 11.22 -22.02 -0.70
C THR A 90 11.51 -21.42 -2.05
N TYR A 91 11.16 -20.15 -2.25
CA TYR A 91 11.31 -19.52 -3.55
C TYR A 91 12.68 -18.89 -3.76
N ALA A 92 13.46 -18.70 -2.69
CA ALA A 92 14.75 -18.04 -2.70
C ALA A 92 14.70 -16.61 -3.29
N LEU A 93 13.58 -15.91 -3.07
CA LEU A 93 13.46 -14.49 -3.39
C LEU A 93 14.29 -13.67 -2.41
N ARG A 94 14.79 -12.53 -2.87
CA ARG A 94 15.67 -11.66 -2.08
C ARG A 94 15.08 -10.27 -1.94
N PRO A 95 15.43 -9.52 -0.89
CA PRO A 95 15.06 -8.12 -0.79
C PRO A 95 15.31 -7.35 -2.09
N GLY A 96 14.34 -6.53 -2.48
CA GLY A 96 14.34 -5.82 -3.76
C GLY A 96 13.83 -6.63 -4.96
N ASP A 97 13.57 -7.95 -4.85
CA ASP A 97 12.82 -8.67 -5.88
C ASP A 97 11.36 -8.20 -5.91
N ARG A 98 10.73 -8.19 -7.09
CA ARG A 98 9.38 -7.64 -7.26
C ARG A 98 8.32 -8.75 -7.24
N ALA A 99 7.25 -8.54 -6.50
CA ALA A 99 6.07 -9.38 -6.47
C ALA A 99 4.88 -8.62 -7.07
N ALA A 100 4.35 -9.10 -8.19
CA ALA A 100 3.17 -8.50 -8.78
C ALA A 100 1.90 -9.08 -8.13
N VAL A 101 0.96 -8.21 -7.76
CA VAL A 101 -0.32 -8.59 -7.15
C VAL A 101 -1.45 -8.25 -8.11
N LEU A 102 -2.07 -9.27 -8.71
CA LEU A 102 -3.17 -9.15 -9.67
C LEU A 102 -4.40 -9.88 -9.14
N MET A 103 -5.17 -9.21 -8.29
CA MET A 103 -6.38 -9.77 -7.70
C MET A 103 -7.46 -8.70 -7.54
N GLY A 104 -8.71 -9.13 -7.50
CA GLY A 104 -9.82 -8.28 -7.04
C GLY A 104 -9.66 -7.85 -5.57
N ASP A 105 -10.55 -6.98 -5.11
CA ASP A 105 -10.57 -6.47 -3.72
C ASP A 105 -11.08 -7.55 -2.76
N ARG A 106 -10.17 -8.41 -2.30
CA ARG A 106 -10.44 -9.61 -1.48
C ARG A 106 -9.46 -9.75 -0.32
N PRO A 107 -9.75 -10.56 0.72
CA PRO A 107 -8.85 -10.75 1.85
C PRO A 107 -7.44 -11.19 1.47
N ASP A 108 -7.35 -12.09 0.50
CA ASP A 108 -6.06 -12.61 0.01
C ASP A 108 -5.15 -11.55 -0.60
N TRP A 109 -5.73 -10.45 -1.10
CA TRP A 109 -4.95 -9.32 -1.60
C TRP A 109 -4.09 -8.74 -0.48
N GLN A 110 -4.66 -8.56 0.72
CA GLN A 110 -3.93 -8.03 1.88
C GLN A 110 -2.87 -9.02 2.35
N THR A 111 -3.19 -10.31 2.38
CA THR A 111 -2.19 -11.36 2.65
C THR A 111 -1.01 -11.28 1.68
N ALA A 112 -1.28 -11.17 0.37
CA ALA A 112 -0.26 -11.09 -0.67
C ALA A 112 0.62 -9.82 -0.58
N PHE A 113 -0.02 -8.66 -0.40
CA PHE A 113 0.70 -7.39 -0.25
C PHE A 113 1.60 -7.40 0.98
N TRP A 114 1.10 -7.79 2.14
CA TRP A 114 1.89 -7.76 3.37
C TRP A 114 2.92 -8.89 3.45
N ALA A 115 2.66 -10.06 2.85
CA ALA A 115 3.70 -11.09 2.69
C ALA A 115 4.90 -10.58 1.88
N THR A 116 4.62 -9.77 0.86
CA THR A 116 5.64 -9.12 0.03
C THR A 116 6.49 -8.17 0.88
N GLN A 117 5.85 -7.30 1.67
CA GLN A 117 6.55 -6.36 2.55
C GLN A 117 7.35 -7.08 3.66
N LEU A 118 6.76 -8.11 4.29
CA LEU A 118 7.42 -8.93 5.29
C LEU A 118 8.59 -9.74 4.73
N ALA A 119 8.68 -9.94 3.41
CA ALA A 119 9.79 -10.59 2.74
C ALA A 119 10.81 -9.60 2.13
N GLY A 120 10.68 -8.29 2.40
CA GLY A 120 11.58 -7.26 1.86
C GLY A 120 11.45 -7.08 0.34
N LEU A 121 10.39 -7.62 -0.25
CA LEU A 121 10.13 -7.57 -1.68
C LEU A 121 9.42 -6.27 -2.04
N VAL A 122 9.51 -5.89 -3.31
CA VAL A 122 8.83 -4.71 -3.85
C VAL A 122 7.45 -5.12 -4.36
N ALA A 123 6.39 -4.62 -3.73
CA ALA A 123 5.03 -4.89 -4.19
C ALA A 123 4.73 -4.10 -5.47
N VAL A 124 4.15 -4.78 -6.45
CA VAL A 124 3.65 -4.15 -7.68
C VAL A 124 2.15 -4.45 -7.80
N PRO A 125 1.31 -3.61 -7.17
CA PRO A 125 -0.13 -3.75 -7.29
C PRO A 125 -0.61 -3.47 -8.72
N LEU A 126 -1.39 -4.39 -9.28
CA LEU A 126 -1.99 -4.25 -10.61
C LEU A 126 -3.51 -4.15 -10.49
N ASP A 127 -4.11 -3.27 -11.27
CA ASP A 127 -5.57 -3.14 -11.27
C ASP A 127 -6.21 -4.35 -11.96
N ALA A 128 -7.06 -5.06 -11.21
CA ALA A 128 -7.84 -6.20 -11.70
C ALA A 128 -8.81 -5.87 -12.85
N ALA A 129 -9.06 -4.58 -13.14
CA ALA A 129 -9.87 -4.14 -14.27
C ALA A 129 -9.07 -3.98 -15.58
N TRP A 130 -7.74 -4.04 -15.54
CA TRP A 130 -6.92 -3.97 -16.75
C TRP A 130 -7.09 -5.21 -17.61
N SER A 131 -7.02 -5.02 -18.93
CA SER A 131 -6.99 -6.12 -19.90
C SER A 131 -5.72 -6.95 -19.77
N ALA A 132 -5.76 -8.19 -20.28
CA ALA A 132 -4.60 -9.08 -20.28
C ALA A 132 -3.37 -8.47 -20.97
N ASP A 133 -3.58 -7.72 -22.07
CA ASP A 133 -2.50 -7.04 -22.80
C ASP A 133 -1.91 -5.86 -22.01
N GLU A 134 -2.74 -5.12 -21.29
CA GLU A 134 -2.29 -4.05 -20.38
C GLU A 134 -1.46 -4.61 -19.23
N VAL A 135 -1.96 -5.68 -18.60
CA VAL A 135 -1.26 -6.42 -17.55
C VAL A 135 0.08 -6.95 -18.07
N ALA A 136 0.11 -7.61 -19.23
CA ALA A 136 1.32 -8.17 -19.82
C ALA A 136 2.41 -7.10 -20.03
N ARG A 137 2.04 -5.92 -20.57
CA ARG A 137 2.99 -4.81 -20.75
C ARG A 137 3.56 -4.30 -19.43
N VAL A 138 2.74 -4.17 -18.39
CA VAL A 138 3.22 -3.74 -17.07
C VAL A 138 4.13 -4.81 -16.45
N LEU A 139 3.77 -6.08 -16.57
CA LEU A 139 4.58 -7.18 -16.06
C LEU A 139 5.93 -7.30 -16.82
N ASP A 140 5.97 -7.01 -18.12
CA ASP A 140 7.23 -6.93 -18.87
C ASP A 140 8.11 -5.76 -18.40
N HIS A 141 7.49 -4.63 -18.06
CA HIS A 141 8.18 -3.43 -17.60
C HIS A 141 8.76 -3.61 -16.17
N CYS A 142 7.96 -4.17 -15.25
CA CYS A 142 8.39 -4.37 -13.87
C CYS A 142 9.19 -5.67 -13.68
N ALA A 143 9.05 -6.68 -14.55
CA ALA A 143 9.77 -7.95 -14.50
C ALA A 143 9.76 -8.59 -13.08
N PRO A 144 8.57 -9.01 -12.59
CA PRO A 144 8.44 -9.60 -11.27
C PRO A 144 9.07 -10.99 -11.21
N ARG A 145 9.44 -11.42 -10.00
CA ARG A 145 9.97 -12.77 -9.75
C ARG A 145 8.89 -13.73 -9.28
N VAL A 146 7.78 -13.18 -8.77
CA VAL A 146 6.58 -13.91 -8.40
C VAL A 146 5.34 -13.11 -8.81
N LEU A 147 4.34 -13.81 -9.32
CA LEU A 147 3.01 -13.28 -9.62
C LEU A 147 2.00 -13.94 -8.67
N LEU A 148 1.27 -13.10 -7.95
CA LEU A 148 0.21 -13.46 -7.02
C LEU A 148 -1.11 -13.11 -7.70
N VAL A 149 -1.88 -14.11 -8.11
CA VAL A 149 -3.05 -13.94 -8.97
C VAL A 149 -4.26 -14.68 -8.42
N ASP A 150 -5.47 -14.15 -8.61
CA ASP A 150 -6.69 -14.92 -8.34
C ASP A 150 -7.07 -15.80 -9.53
N GLU A 151 -7.93 -16.80 -9.30
CA GLU A 151 -8.40 -17.71 -10.35
C GLU A 151 -9.07 -16.99 -11.53
N GLU A 152 -9.78 -15.88 -11.29
CA GLU A 152 -10.49 -15.14 -12.33
C GLU A 152 -9.52 -14.50 -13.33
N ARG A 153 -8.34 -14.07 -12.88
CA ARG A 153 -7.32 -13.41 -13.72
C ARG A 153 -6.25 -14.37 -14.22
N LEU A 154 -6.18 -15.59 -13.70
CA LEU A 154 -5.23 -16.62 -14.14
C LEU A 154 -5.18 -16.82 -15.67
N PRO A 155 -6.29 -16.86 -16.43
CA PRO A 155 -6.23 -17.06 -17.88
C PRO A 155 -5.43 -15.99 -18.62
N GLY A 156 -5.41 -14.75 -18.12
CA GLY A 156 -4.69 -13.63 -18.72
C GLY A 156 -3.17 -13.70 -18.55
N VAL A 157 -2.67 -14.56 -17.64
CA VAL A 157 -1.26 -14.64 -17.26
C VAL A 157 -0.67 -16.06 -17.35
N ALA A 158 -1.47 -17.04 -17.78
CA ALA A 158 -1.05 -18.44 -17.87
C ALA A 158 0.15 -18.69 -18.82
N GLY A 159 0.39 -17.78 -19.77
CA GLY A 159 1.51 -17.84 -20.72
C GLY A 159 2.85 -17.31 -20.20
N ARG A 160 2.91 -16.82 -18.94
CA ARG A 160 4.12 -16.20 -18.34
C ARG A 160 5.15 -17.26 -17.94
N ALA A 161 5.79 -17.87 -18.92
CA ALA A 161 6.82 -18.88 -18.70
C ALA A 161 8.06 -18.28 -18.00
N GLY A 162 8.41 -18.79 -16.82
CA GLY A 162 9.63 -18.42 -16.08
C GLY A 162 9.37 -17.64 -14.79
N GLU A 163 8.17 -17.10 -14.61
CA GLU A 163 7.72 -16.52 -13.35
C GLU A 163 7.18 -17.61 -12.43
N ARG A 164 7.36 -17.42 -11.11
CA ARG A 164 6.65 -18.23 -10.13
C ARG A 164 5.23 -17.70 -9.97
N LEU A 165 4.25 -18.59 -9.97
CA LEU A 165 2.83 -18.23 -9.94
C LEU A 165 2.17 -18.81 -8.70
N VAL A 166 1.56 -17.96 -7.88
CA VAL A 166 0.72 -18.36 -6.75
C VAL A 166 -0.72 -17.97 -7.05
N VAL A 167 -1.60 -18.97 -7.12
CA VAL A 167 -3.00 -18.81 -7.49
C VAL A 167 -3.88 -18.86 -6.24
N PHE A 168 -4.75 -17.87 -6.09
CA PHE A 168 -5.73 -17.75 -5.00
C PHE A 168 -7.13 -18.09 -5.51
N GLY A 169 -7.74 -19.11 -4.90
CA GLY A 169 -9.03 -19.69 -5.29
C GLY A 169 -10.23 -18.78 -5.06
N SER A 170 -11.35 -19.02 -5.73
CA SER A 170 -12.57 -18.19 -5.64
C SER A 170 -13.43 -18.48 -4.38
N GLY A 171 -12.90 -18.15 -3.18
CA GLY A 171 -13.69 -17.87 -1.97
C GLY A 171 -14.05 -19.03 -1.02
N GLY A 172 -13.80 -18.79 0.28
CA GLY A 172 -14.59 -19.31 1.42
C GLY A 172 -14.12 -20.60 2.09
N SER A 173 -13.40 -20.47 3.22
CA SER A 173 -13.44 -21.36 4.41
C SER A 173 -13.66 -22.88 4.21
N GLY A 174 -13.06 -23.46 3.18
CA GLY A 174 -13.21 -24.87 2.88
C GLY A 174 -11.94 -25.39 2.23
N ARG A 175 -10.95 -25.76 3.07
CA ARG A 175 -9.83 -26.61 2.64
C ARG A 175 -10.41 -27.96 2.23
N SER A 176 -10.87 -28.07 0.99
CA SER A 176 -11.24 -29.35 0.41
C SER A 176 -9.96 -30.02 -0.07
N GLY A 177 -9.55 -31.08 0.64
CA GLY A 177 -8.50 -31.97 0.17
C GLY A 177 -8.94 -32.61 -1.14
N GLY A 178 -8.43 -32.09 -2.25
CA GLY A 178 -8.78 -32.54 -3.60
C GLY A 178 -7.52 -32.68 -4.44
N SER A 179 -6.99 -33.90 -4.48
CA SER A 179 -5.99 -34.32 -5.47
C SER A 179 -6.54 -34.10 -6.88
N GLY A 180 -6.06 -33.06 -7.58
CA GLY A 180 -6.42 -32.75 -8.97
C GLY A 180 -5.17 -32.51 -9.82
N SER A 181 -5.09 -33.21 -10.95
CA SER A 181 -3.90 -33.40 -11.77
C SER A 181 -3.31 -32.13 -12.38
N ALA A 182 -1.98 -32.00 -12.27
CA ALA A 182 -1.17 -31.04 -13.00
C ALA A 182 -1.28 -31.23 -14.53
N GLY A 183 -1.82 -30.22 -15.21
CA GLY A 183 -1.62 -30.03 -16.65
C GLY A 183 -0.21 -29.48 -16.97
N PRO A 184 0.26 -29.55 -18.22
CA PRO A 184 1.66 -29.33 -18.56
C PRO A 184 2.10 -27.86 -18.39
N SER A 185 3.32 -27.70 -17.88
CA SER A 185 3.83 -26.54 -17.12
C SER A 185 4.34 -25.36 -17.94
N ALA A 186 3.96 -24.16 -17.49
CA ALA A 186 4.75 -22.92 -17.57
C ALA A 186 5.08 -22.51 -16.12
N GLY A 187 6.31 -22.80 -15.64
CA GLY A 187 6.69 -22.63 -14.22
C GLY A 187 5.86 -23.51 -13.24
N PRO A 188 6.29 -23.72 -11.98
CA PRO A 188 5.46 -24.43 -11.02
C PRO A 188 4.41 -23.46 -10.48
N ALA A 189 3.27 -23.37 -11.15
CA ALA A 189 2.09 -22.74 -10.57
C ALA A 189 1.64 -23.55 -9.35
N GLU A 190 1.41 -22.88 -8.23
CA GLU A 190 0.91 -23.50 -7.01
C GLU A 190 -0.32 -22.76 -6.51
N ARG A 191 -1.21 -23.49 -5.84
CA ARG A 191 -2.40 -22.90 -5.24
C ARG A 191 -2.10 -22.52 -3.80
N TYR A 192 -2.55 -21.33 -3.41
CA TYR A 192 -2.39 -20.83 -2.05
C TYR A 192 -3.10 -21.75 -1.03
N GLU A 193 -4.25 -22.32 -1.39
CA GLU A 193 -5.04 -23.18 -0.51
C GLU A 193 -4.36 -24.53 -0.21
N ASP A 194 -3.47 -24.97 -1.10
CA ASP A 194 -2.71 -26.21 -0.97
C ASP A 194 -1.45 -26.04 -0.10
N LEU A 195 -1.14 -24.80 0.32
CA LEU A 195 0.00 -24.51 1.17
C LEU A 195 -0.22 -24.99 2.62
N PRO A 196 0.87 -25.23 3.36
CA PRO A 196 0.80 -25.52 4.79
C PRO A 196 -0.03 -24.46 5.54
N ALA A 197 -0.75 -24.90 6.57
CA ALA A 197 -1.53 -23.98 7.39
C ALA A 197 -0.61 -22.92 8.01
N PRO A 198 -1.01 -21.64 8.05
CA PRO A 198 -0.26 -20.63 8.77
C PRO A 198 -0.13 -20.98 10.25
N ASP A 199 1.09 -20.86 10.80
CA ASP A 199 1.33 -20.94 12.23
C ASP A 199 1.19 -19.54 12.85
N PRO A 200 0.21 -19.30 13.74
CA PRO A 200 -0.01 -17.98 14.34
C PRO A 200 1.13 -17.53 15.27
N TYR A 201 2.05 -18.43 15.61
CA TYR A 201 3.23 -18.11 16.43
C TYR A 201 4.52 -17.99 15.61
N ALA A 202 4.46 -18.20 14.29
CA ALA A 202 5.63 -18.03 13.44
C ALA A 202 6.04 -16.56 13.38
N ALA A 203 7.36 -16.33 13.41
CA ALA A 203 7.93 -15.03 13.11
C ALA A 203 8.06 -14.81 11.59
N PRO A 204 8.01 -13.56 11.11
CA PRO A 204 8.47 -13.20 9.77
C PRO A 204 9.90 -13.68 9.48
N PRO A 205 10.31 -13.79 8.21
CA PRO A 205 11.63 -14.26 7.85
C PRO A 205 12.73 -13.34 8.40
N ASP A 206 13.81 -13.93 8.89
CA ASP A 206 14.98 -13.22 9.42
C ASP A 206 15.84 -12.67 8.26
N ILE A 207 15.42 -11.51 7.76
CA ILE A 207 16.07 -10.76 6.69
C ILE A 207 16.16 -9.28 7.10
N GLU A 208 17.22 -8.59 6.67
CA GLU A 208 17.33 -7.14 6.84
C GLU A 208 16.45 -6.44 5.81
N ILE A 209 15.64 -5.48 6.27
CA ILE A 209 14.87 -4.55 5.44
C ILE A 209 15.24 -3.15 5.91
N ARG A 210 15.68 -2.31 4.98
CA ARG A 210 16.20 -0.97 5.26
C ARG A 210 15.17 0.09 4.89
N ALA A 211 15.29 1.26 5.51
CA ALA A 211 14.36 2.37 5.30
C ALA A 211 14.42 2.89 3.84
N GLU A 212 15.59 2.83 3.23
CA GLU A 212 15.88 3.23 1.85
C GLU A 212 15.48 2.18 0.79
N ASP A 213 15.15 0.95 1.19
CA ASP A 213 14.76 -0.09 0.23
C ASP A 213 13.41 0.24 -0.43
N ASP A 214 13.25 -0.17 -1.68
CA ASP A 214 11.99 -0.03 -2.42
C ASP A 214 10.89 -0.86 -1.75
N ALA A 215 9.72 -0.25 -1.54
CA ALA A 215 8.55 -0.91 -0.96
C ALA A 215 7.49 -1.21 -2.01
N THR A 216 7.20 -0.24 -2.89
CA THR A 216 6.17 -0.38 -3.92
C THR A 216 6.56 0.26 -5.24
N ILE A 217 6.06 -0.32 -6.33
CA ILE A 217 5.99 0.31 -7.66
C ILE A 217 4.52 0.38 -8.04
N VAL A 218 3.97 1.59 -8.14
CA VAL A 218 2.56 1.81 -8.44
C VAL A 218 2.41 2.41 -9.84
N TYR A 219 1.63 1.75 -10.69
CA TYR A 219 1.28 2.23 -12.02
C TYR A 219 -0.12 2.86 -11.96
N ALA A 220 -0.23 4.17 -12.13
CA ALA A 220 -1.52 4.86 -12.14
C ALA A 220 -2.38 4.53 -13.37
N SER A 221 -1.73 4.12 -14.46
CA SER A 221 -2.37 3.76 -15.72
C SER A 221 -1.48 2.78 -16.48
N PRO A 222 -2.07 1.86 -17.27
CA PRO A 222 -1.31 1.02 -18.18
C PRO A 222 -1.02 1.75 -19.52
N ALA A 223 -1.25 3.06 -19.63
CA ALA A 223 -0.97 3.83 -20.86
C ALA A 223 0.53 3.89 -21.21
N ASN A 224 0.84 4.20 -22.47
CA ASN A 224 2.21 4.40 -22.96
C ASN A 224 2.51 5.92 -23.03
N PRO A 225 3.62 6.42 -22.45
CA PRO A 225 4.66 5.70 -21.70
C PRO A 225 4.17 5.15 -20.36
N LEU A 226 4.60 3.92 -20.05
CA LEU A 226 4.34 3.30 -18.75
C LEU A 226 5.18 4.00 -17.69
N ARG A 227 4.52 4.51 -16.65
CA ARG A 227 5.16 5.18 -15.53
C ARG A 227 4.82 4.46 -14.23
N GLY A 228 5.78 3.74 -13.66
CA GLY A 228 5.67 3.10 -12.36
C GLY A 228 6.33 3.96 -11.29
N ALA A 229 5.56 4.59 -10.42
CA ALA A 229 6.08 5.44 -9.35
C ALA A 229 6.65 4.56 -8.22
N VAL A 230 7.90 4.80 -7.82
CA VAL A 230 8.61 4.01 -6.81
C VAL A 230 8.61 4.73 -5.48
N THR A 231 8.24 4.03 -4.40
CA THR A 231 8.31 4.54 -3.02
C THR A 231 9.18 3.61 -2.18
N THR A 232 9.90 4.18 -1.22
CA THR A 232 10.72 3.42 -0.26
C THR A 232 9.90 2.91 0.91
N GLN A 233 10.50 2.01 1.70
CA GLN A 233 10.00 1.57 3.00
C GLN A 233 9.73 2.75 3.94
N LEU A 234 10.64 3.73 3.98
CA LEU A 234 10.49 4.94 4.79
C LEU A 234 9.31 5.81 4.33
N ALA A 235 9.09 5.91 3.03
CA ALA A 235 7.98 6.69 2.48
C ALA A 235 6.63 6.05 2.85
N GLN A 236 6.53 4.72 2.74
CA GLN A 236 5.30 4.00 3.11
C GLN A 236 5.07 3.97 4.63
N ALA A 237 6.13 3.84 5.44
CA ALA A 237 6.02 3.95 6.89
C ALA A 237 5.61 5.38 7.32
N GLY A 238 6.11 6.40 6.61
CA GLY A 238 5.65 7.79 6.73
C GLY A 238 4.16 7.94 6.43
N ALA A 239 3.67 7.34 5.35
CA ALA A 239 2.26 7.34 5.01
C ALA A 239 1.38 6.69 6.09
N ALA A 240 1.87 5.62 6.73
CA ALA A 240 1.20 4.99 7.86
C ALA A 240 1.18 5.90 9.11
N MET A 241 2.28 6.60 9.39
CA MET A 241 2.34 7.60 10.46
C MET A 241 1.42 8.79 10.19
N ASP A 242 1.34 9.26 8.94
CA ASP A 242 0.41 10.33 8.54
C ASP A 242 -1.06 9.91 8.77
N ALA A 243 -1.41 8.65 8.50
CA ALA A 243 -2.74 8.14 8.77
C ALA A 243 -3.05 8.11 10.27
N ARG A 244 -2.08 7.71 11.11
CA ARG A 244 -2.21 7.74 12.58
C ARG A 244 -2.32 9.16 13.13
N PHE A 245 -1.54 10.09 12.57
CA PHE A 245 -1.64 11.52 12.90
C PHE A 245 -3.05 12.05 12.64
N ARG A 246 -3.62 11.76 11.45
CA ARG A 246 -4.97 12.19 11.08
C ARG A 246 -6.03 11.69 12.06
N ALA A 247 -5.96 10.41 12.43
CA ALA A 247 -6.87 9.84 13.42
C ALA A 247 -6.77 10.54 14.79
N ALA A 248 -5.56 10.91 15.22
CA ALA A 248 -5.35 11.66 16.46
C ALA A 248 -5.86 13.11 16.36
N ALA A 249 -5.59 13.79 15.26
CA ALA A 249 -6.05 15.16 15.01
C ALA A 249 -7.59 15.23 14.98
N ASP A 250 -8.24 14.27 14.30
CA ASP A 250 -9.70 14.18 14.22
C ASP A 250 -10.33 13.90 15.59
N ALA A 251 -9.71 13.03 16.41
CA ALA A 251 -10.17 12.77 17.77
C ALA A 251 -10.11 14.05 18.64
N LEU A 252 -8.98 14.77 18.61
CA LEU A 252 -8.84 16.03 19.32
C LEU A 252 -9.83 17.09 18.83
N GLY A 253 -10.07 17.15 17.51
CA GLY A 253 -11.07 18.05 16.92
C GLY A 253 -12.50 17.78 17.42
N ARG A 254 -12.81 16.56 17.84
CA ARG A 254 -14.07 16.19 18.51
C ARG A 254 -14.04 16.40 20.03
N GLY A 255 -12.93 16.87 20.60
CA GLY A 255 -12.73 16.98 22.05
C GLY A 255 -12.49 15.64 22.74
N GLU A 256 -12.10 14.61 21.99
CA GLU A 256 -11.80 13.27 22.49
C GLU A 256 -10.28 13.09 22.68
N LEU A 257 -9.89 12.25 23.65
CA LEU A 257 -8.50 11.82 23.76
C LEU A 257 -8.19 10.79 22.66
N PRO A 258 -7.11 10.98 21.87
CA PRO A 258 -6.69 10.01 20.87
C PRO A 258 -6.55 8.60 21.46
N GLY A 259 -7.09 7.60 20.78
CA GLY A 259 -7.01 6.19 21.18
C GLY A 259 -7.99 5.74 22.27
N LEU A 260 -8.83 6.61 22.82
CA LEU A 260 -9.90 6.22 23.77
C LEU A 260 -11.25 5.94 23.11
N GLY A 261 -11.41 6.27 21.82
CA GLY A 261 -12.60 5.97 21.04
C GLY A 261 -12.69 4.50 20.58
N PRO A 262 -13.83 4.07 20.03
CA PRO A 262 -13.93 2.76 19.40
C PRO A 262 -12.92 2.65 18.24
N ALA A 263 -12.48 1.43 17.96
CA ALA A 263 -11.63 1.18 16.80
C ALA A 263 -12.37 1.62 15.53
N PRO A 264 -11.69 2.30 14.58
CA PRO A 264 -12.35 2.85 13.41
C PRO A 264 -12.91 1.75 12.51
N VAL A 265 -14.06 2.00 11.91
CA VAL A 265 -14.65 1.15 10.86
C VAL A 265 -14.70 1.97 9.58
N THR A 266 -13.90 1.57 8.60
CA THR A 266 -13.69 2.33 7.37
C THR A 266 -14.22 1.54 6.19
N ARG A 267 -15.11 2.14 5.41
CA ARG A 267 -15.57 1.54 4.15
C ARG A 267 -14.50 1.77 3.08
N LEU A 268 -14.02 0.70 2.45
CA LEU A 268 -13.08 0.83 1.34
C LEU A 268 -13.79 1.45 0.14
N THR A 269 -13.28 2.57 -0.35
CA THR A 269 -13.88 3.30 -1.49
C THR A 269 -13.07 3.20 -2.77
N SER A 270 -11.77 2.90 -2.67
CA SER A 270 -10.85 2.74 -3.80
C SER A 270 -10.32 1.31 -3.90
N PRO A 271 -9.95 0.81 -5.09
CA PRO A 271 -9.34 -0.52 -5.21
C PRO A 271 -8.04 -0.61 -4.43
N PHE A 272 -7.74 -1.77 -3.84
CA PHE A 272 -6.50 -1.99 -3.10
C PHE A 272 -5.24 -1.75 -3.93
N SER A 273 -5.31 -1.92 -5.25
CA SER A 273 -4.21 -1.62 -6.15
C SER A 273 -3.88 -0.13 -6.26
N GLY A 274 -4.77 0.75 -5.80
CA GLY A 274 -4.60 2.20 -5.84
C GLY A 274 -3.90 2.77 -4.61
N PRO A 275 -3.14 3.88 -4.76
CA PRO A 275 -2.42 4.50 -3.65
C PRO A 275 -3.36 5.01 -2.54
N ALA A 276 -4.57 5.49 -2.88
CA ALA A 276 -5.54 5.97 -1.90
C ALA A 276 -5.99 4.86 -0.92
N ALA A 277 -6.18 3.63 -1.41
CA ALA A 277 -6.59 2.51 -0.58
C ALA A 277 -5.51 2.11 0.44
N LEU A 278 -4.23 2.27 0.12
CA LEU A 278 -3.14 2.01 1.07
C LEU A 278 -3.24 2.93 2.30
N PHE A 279 -3.60 4.21 2.11
CA PHE A 279 -3.81 5.13 3.23
C PHE A 279 -4.99 4.73 4.11
N ASP A 280 -6.11 4.28 3.52
CA ASP A 280 -7.26 3.77 4.27
C ASP A 280 -6.88 2.53 5.09
N VAL A 281 -6.12 1.61 4.48
CA VAL A 281 -5.62 0.39 5.12
C VAL A 281 -4.71 0.73 6.29
N TYR A 282 -3.70 1.57 6.09
CA TYR A 282 -2.78 1.96 7.16
C TYR A 282 -3.50 2.69 8.29
N GLY A 283 -4.48 3.54 7.98
CA GLY A 283 -5.29 4.24 8.98
C GLY A 283 -6.10 3.27 9.84
N ALA A 284 -6.74 2.27 9.24
CA ALA A 284 -7.43 1.22 9.98
C ALA A 284 -6.44 0.41 10.85
N MET A 285 -5.32 -0.01 10.26
CA MET A 285 -4.31 -0.81 10.96
C MET A 285 -3.68 -0.09 12.14
N ALA A 286 -3.37 1.20 12.03
CA ALA A 286 -2.72 1.97 13.09
C ALA A 286 -3.52 2.06 14.40
N ALA A 287 -4.84 1.80 14.35
CA ALA A 287 -5.73 1.83 15.50
C ALA A 287 -6.40 0.47 15.78
N GLY A 288 -6.01 -0.59 15.07
CA GLY A 288 -6.66 -1.91 15.15
C GLY A 288 -8.13 -1.88 14.76
N GLY A 289 -8.45 -1.06 13.76
CA GLY A 289 -9.77 -0.89 13.16
C GLY A 289 -10.08 -1.90 12.05
N THR A 290 -11.24 -1.75 11.44
CA THR A 290 -11.80 -2.71 10.49
C THR A 290 -12.08 -2.03 9.15
N LEU A 291 -11.74 -2.71 8.05
CA LEU A 291 -12.11 -2.33 6.69
C LEU A 291 -13.34 -3.12 6.23
N VAL A 292 -14.34 -2.41 5.70
CA VAL A 292 -15.54 -3.01 5.11
C VAL A 292 -15.35 -3.13 3.60
N LEU A 293 -15.39 -4.38 3.10
CA LEU A 293 -15.35 -4.72 1.68
C LEU A 293 -16.78 -4.85 1.15
N ASP A 294 -17.30 -3.77 0.55
CA ASP A 294 -18.65 -3.72 -0.03
C ASP A 294 -18.61 -3.19 -1.48
N GLY A 295 -17.67 -3.74 -2.25
CA GLY A 295 -17.36 -3.34 -3.62
C GLY A 295 -16.68 -1.97 -3.70
N ALA A 296 -15.40 -1.93 -4.08
CA ALA A 296 -14.70 -0.67 -4.29
C ALA A 296 -15.34 0.12 -5.45
N VAL A 297 -15.51 1.44 -5.26
CA VAL A 297 -16.03 2.31 -6.33
C VAL A 297 -14.90 2.59 -7.32
N ARG A 298 -14.93 1.87 -8.44
CA ARG A 298 -13.98 2.05 -9.55
C ARG A 298 -14.36 3.27 -10.37
N THR A 299 -13.94 4.46 -9.93
CA THR A 299 -14.03 5.70 -10.73
C THR A 299 -12.66 6.08 -11.29
N GLU A 300 -12.61 6.81 -12.41
CA GLU A 300 -11.37 7.45 -12.89
C GLU A 300 -10.71 8.37 -11.83
N ARG A 301 -11.46 8.77 -10.79
CA ARG A 301 -10.97 9.55 -9.65
C ARG A 301 -10.21 8.71 -8.61
N ALA A 302 -10.30 7.38 -8.61
CA ALA A 302 -9.57 6.52 -7.68
C ALA A 302 -8.03 6.63 -7.85
N TRP A 303 -7.60 7.07 -9.03
CA TRP A 303 -6.19 7.30 -9.39
C TRP A 303 -5.79 8.78 -9.42
N ARG A 304 -6.76 9.69 -9.25
CA ARG A 304 -6.47 11.11 -9.06
C ARG A 304 -6.30 11.32 -7.56
N TRP A 305 -5.24 12.02 -7.15
CA TRP A 305 -5.19 12.56 -5.78
C TRP A 305 -6.49 13.33 -5.58
N PRO A 306 -7.37 12.93 -4.65
CA PRO A 306 -8.64 13.62 -4.50
C PRO A 306 -8.33 15.09 -4.21
N ALA A 307 -8.99 16.01 -4.91
CA ALA A 307 -8.85 17.44 -4.62
C ALA A 307 -9.20 17.76 -3.15
N ASP A 308 -9.93 16.84 -2.52
CA ASP A 308 -10.40 16.89 -1.14
C ASP A 308 -9.51 16.06 -0.18
N THR A 309 -8.51 15.32 -0.69
CA THR A 309 -7.45 14.74 0.13
C THR A 309 -6.47 15.87 0.41
N PRO A 310 -6.40 16.36 1.67
CA PRO A 310 -5.58 17.51 1.95
C PRO A 310 -4.14 17.18 1.54
N ALA A 311 -3.62 17.95 0.60
CA ALA A 311 -2.21 18.27 0.60
C ALA A 311 -1.95 18.95 1.96
N GLY A 312 -1.59 18.16 2.97
CA GLY A 312 -1.69 18.62 4.36
C GLY A 312 -1.46 17.54 5.42
N THR A 313 -0.77 16.45 5.10
CA THR A 313 -0.12 15.68 6.17
C THR A 313 1.07 16.50 6.67
N PRO A 314 1.47 16.37 7.95
CA PRO A 314 2.46 17.28 8.51
C PRO A 314 3.86 17.07 7.91
N THR A 315 4.05 15.98 7.15
CA THR A 315 5.28 15.62 6.45
C THR A 315 5.27 15.93 4.95
N VAL A 316 4.16 16.46 4.40
CA VAL A 316 4.06 16.81 2.98
C VAL A 316 3.77 18.30 2.82
N GLU A 317 4.77 19.00 2.29
CA GLU A 317 4.65 20.38 1.84
C GLU A 317 3.99 20.41 0.46
N SER A 318 3.14 21.42 0.22
CA SER A 318 2.51 21.64 -1.08
C SER A 318 2.61 23.09 -1.52
N ARG A 319 2.76 23.32 -2.83
CA ARG A 319 2.62 24.64 -3.45
C ARG A 319 1.97 24.53 -4.81
N VAL A 320 1.33 25.59 -5.27
CA VAL A 320 0.84 25.67 -6.65
C VAL A 320 1.87 26.44 -7.48
N SER A 321 2.28 25.88 -8.61
CA SER A 321 3.16 26.55 -9.56
C SER A 321 2.46 27.78 -10.13
N GLU A 322 3.06 28.97 -9.96
CA GLU A 322 2.52 30.22 -10.52
C GLU A 322 2.50 30.22 -12.05
N GLU A 323 3.42 29.48 -12.68
CA GLU A 323 3.55 29.41 -14.14
C GLU A 323 2.53 28.45 -14.77
N THR A 324 2.36 27.27 -14.18
CA THR A 324 1.57 26.17 -14.77
C THR A 324 0.22 25.94 -14.10
N GLY A 325 0.01 26.48 -12.89
CA GLY A 325 -1.15 26.16 -12.03
C GLY A 325 -1.13 24.74 -11.48
N GLU A 326 -0.03 24.01 -11.67
CA GLU A 326 0.14 22.63 -11.24
C GLU A 326 0.41 22.53 -9.73
N LEU A 327 -0.14 21.52 -9.07
CA LEU A 327 0.18 21.21 -7.67
C LEU A 327 1.55 20.53 -7.59
N TRP A 328 2.45 21.06 -6.77
CA TRP A 328 3.74 20.45 -6.49
C TRP A 328 3.81 20.03 -5.03
N LEU A 329 4.41 18.87 -4.78
CA LEU A 329 4.49 18.24 -3.46
C LEU A 329 5.94 17.96 -3.06
N ARG A 330 6.27 18.03 -1.78
CA ARG A 330 7.56 17.57 -1.26
C ARG A 330 7.39 17.01 0.15
N GLY A 331 7.90 15.81 0.42
CA GLY A 331 7.69 15.19 1.71
C GLY A 331 8.13 13.73 1.78
N GLN A 332 8.04 13.16 2.98
CA GLN A 332 8.41 11.77 3.26
C GLN A 332 7.58 10.77 2.45
N SER A 333 6.26 10.95 2.40
CA SER A 333 5.29 9.96 1.91
C SER A 333 5.10 9.96 0.38
N LEU A 334 6.05 10.48 -0.38
CA LEU A 334 5.98 10.64 -1.83
C LEU A 334 6.87 9.62 -2.57
N PRO A 335 6.57 9.31 -3.85
CA PRO A 335 7.52 8.61 -4.69
C PRO A 335 8.80 9.44 -4.87
N TYR A 336 9.92 8.76 -5.11
CA TYR A 336 11.21 9.41 -5.34
C TYR A 336 11.73 9.24 -6.77
N ALA A 337 11.13 8.34 -7.56
CA ALA A 337 11.50 8.08 -8.94
C ALA A 337 10.39 7.39 -9.74
N TYR A 338 10.53 7.40 -11.06
CA TYR A 338 9.85 6.45 -11.95
C TYR A 338 10.76 5.26 -12.27
N TRP A 339 10.20 4.06 -12.18
CA TRP A 339 10.90 2.79 -12.36
C TRP A 339 11.57 2.73 -13.75
N ARG A 340 12.91 2.61 -13.74
CA ARG A 340 13.75 2.52 -14.95
C ARG A 340 13.58 3.67 -15.96
N ASP A 341 13.15 4.85 -15.47
CA ASP A 341 12.96 6.02 -16.32
C ASP A 341 13.61 7.27 -15.67
N GLU A 342 14.92 7.39 -15.83
CA GLU A 342 15.70 8.54 -15.33
C GLU A 342 15.24 9.86 -15.97
N GLY A 343 14.79 9.82 -17.23
CA GLY A 343 14.30 10.99 -17.95
C GLY A 343 13.00 11.51 -17.35
N ALA A 344 11.98 10.65 -17.24
CA ALA A 344 10.72 11.02 -16.59
C ALA A 344 10.91 11.40 -15.12
N THR A 345 11.88 10.76 -14.43
CA THR A 345 12.24 11.14 -13.06
C THR A 345 12.79 12.57 -13.02
N ALA A 346 13.78 12.90 -13.85
CA ALA A 346 14.34 14.25 -13.89
C ALA A 346 13.32 15.32 -14.32
N GLU A 347 12.34 14.96 -15.15
CA GLU A 347 11.24 15.87 -15.52
C GLU A 347 10.26 16.10 -14.36
N ALA A 348 9.99 15.08 -13.56
CA ALA A 348 9.01 15.11 -12.48
C ALA A 348 9.53 15.74 -11.19
N PHE A 349 10.85 15.79 -10.97
CA PHE A 349 11.44 16.37 -9.77
C PHE A 349 12.24 17.62 -10.08
N THR A 350 11.98 18.69 -9.34
CA THR A 350 12.80 19.90 -9.41
C THR A 350 14.13 19.69 -8.65
N PRO A 351 15.18 20.48 -8.96
CA PRO A 351 16.46 20.38 -8.24
C PRO A 351 16.37 20.65 -6.73
N ASP A 352 15.36 21.40 -6.29
CA ASP A 352 15.04 21.70 -4.88
C ASP A 352 14.07 20.68 -4.24
N GLY A 353 13.82 19.56 -4.92
CA GLY A 353 13.16 18.37 -4.37
C GLY A 353 11.63 18.35 -4.46
N TRP A 354 11.01 19.20 -5.28
CA TRP A 354 9.57 19.19 -5.49
C TRP A 354 9.16 18.20 -6.57
N PHE A 355 8.20 17.34 -6.24
CA PHE A 355 7.51 16.47 -7.16
C PHE A 355 6.38 17.23 -7.87
N ARG A 356 6.40 17.19 -9.19
CA ARG A 356 5.39 17.72 -10.11
C ARG A 356 4.30 16.68 -10.33
N THR A 357 3.05 16.97 -9.97
CA THR A 357 1.97 15.97 -10.01
C THR A 357 1.47 15.63 -11.41
N GLY A 358 1.81 16.42 -12.42
CA GLY A 358 1.34 16.30 -13.81
C GLY A 358 0.06 17.06 -14.07
#